data_AF-A0A6P7S872-F1
#
_entry.id   AF-A0A6P7S872-F1
#
_cell.length_a   1.000
_cell.length_b   1.000
_cell.length_c   1.000
_cell.angle_alpha   90.00
_cell.angle_beta   90.00
_cell.angle_gamma   90.00
#
_symmetry.space_group_name_H-M   'P 1'
#
loop_
_entity.id
_entity.type
_entity.pdbx_description
1 polymer ?
#
loop_
_entity_poly.entity_id
_entity_poly.type
_entity_poly.pdbx_seq_one_letter_code
_entity_poly.pdbx_strand_id
1 'polypeptide(L)'
;MADKNSLCALPLSRVKTIMKSSPDVSSISQEALFLTGKATEFFVQNLARVSLTNGRDGKQLQYGDLAEVVNTEETLQFLQDIIPRKIKASDYFEILKEMEEDGDEC
;
A
#
# COMPACT_ATOMS: atom_id res chain seq x y z
N MET A 1 28.05 -20.30 13.44
CA MET A 1 27.17 -20.89 12.42
C MET A 1 26.15 -19.83 12.07
N ALA A 2 26.16 -19.28 10.86
CA ALA A 2 25.16 -18.28 10.45
C ALA A 2 23.82 -18.98 10.23
N ASP A 3 22.77 -18.50 10.89
CA ASP A 3 21.43 -19.04 10.73
C ASP A 3 21.01 -18.95 9.25
N LYS A 4 20.77 -20.10 8.63
CA LYS A 4 20.25 -20.23 7.25
C LYS A 4 18.84 -19.60 7.08
N ASN A 5 18.32 -18.95 8.12
CA ASN A 5 17.00 -18.31 8.18
C ASN A 5 17.05 -16.77 8.01
N SER A 6 18.20 -16.19 7.68
CA SER A 6 18.43 -14.72 7.70
C SER A 6 18.36 -14.01 6.33
N LEU A 7 18.11 -14.69 5.22
CA LEU A 7 18.17 -14.01 3.91
C LEU A 7 16.94 -13.15 3.59
N CYS A 8 15.76 -13.54 4.08
CA CYS A 8 14.51 -12.79 3.93
C CYS A 8 13.89 -12.57 5.32
N ALA A 9 13.54 -11.32 5.63
CA ALA A 9 12.95 -10.98 6.94
C ALA A 9 11.51 -11.49 7.08
N LEU A 10 10.83 -11.73 5.96
CA LEU A 10 9.43 -12.18 5.93
C LEU A 10 9.35 -13.70 5.89
N PRO A 11 8.43 -14.34 6.66
CA PRO A 11 8.23 -15.78 6.59
C PRO A 11 7.73 -16.23 5.21
N LEU A 12 8.57 -16.95 4.45
CA LEU A 12 8.24 -17.40 3.09
C LEU A 12 6.98 -18.28 3.03
N SER A 13 6.64 -19.00 4.10
CA SER A 13 5.39 -19.76 4.18
C SER A 13 4.16 -18.84 4.08
N ARG A 14 4.19 -17.67 4.73
CA ARG A 14 3.09 -16.69 4.69
C ARG A 14 3.04 -15.98 3.34
N VAL A 15 4.19 -15.62 2.78
CA VAL A 15 4.28 -15.07 1.41
C VAL A 15 3.64 -16.04 0.42
N LYS A 16 3.98 -17.34 0.51
CA LYS A 16 3.41 -18.38 -0.34
C LYS A 16 1.90 -18.50 -0.19
N THR A 17 1.37 -18.45 1.03
CA THR A 17 -0.08 -18.48 1.29
C THR A 17 -0.80 -17.32 0.62
N ILE A 18 -0.24 -16.10 0.73
CA ILE A 18 -0.82 -14.90 0.10
C ILE A 18 -0.74 -15.00 -1.42
N MET A 19 0.39 -15.43 -1.99
CA MET A 19 0.50 -15.62 -3.44
C MET A 19 -0.55 -16.61 -3.97
N LYS A 20 -0.84 -17.68 -3.22
CA LYS A 20 -1.86 -18.69 -3.56
C LYS A 20 -3.30 -18.28 -3.29
N SER A 21 -3.56 -17.14 -2.65
CA SER A 21 -4.93 -16.65 -2.49
C SER A 21 -5.49 -16.07 -3.78
N SER A 22 -4.63 -15.79 -4.77
CA SER A 22 -5.06 -15.42 -6.11
C SER A 22 -5.55 -16.67 -6.86
N PRO A 23 -6.75 -16.62 -7.48
CA PRO A 23 -7.34 -17.78 -8.16
C PRO A 23 -6.49 -18.27 -9.36
N ASP A 24 -5.67 -17.40 -9.94
CA ASP A 24 -4.88 -17.71 -11.13
C ASP A 24 -3.50 -18.31 -10.82
N VAL A 25 -3.15 -18.49 -9.53
CA VAL A 25 -1.82 -18.97 -9.10
C VAL A 25 -1.88 -20.46 -8.72
N SER A 26 -1.49 -21.33 -9.65
CA SER A 26 -1.47 -22.79 -9.45
C SER A 26 -0.22 -23.29 -8.71
N SER A 27 0.97 -22.98 -9.25
CA SER A 27 2.27 -23.40 -8.73
C SER A 27 3.24 -22.23 -8.64
N ILE A 28 4.13 -22.28 -7.66
CA ILE A 28 5.10 -21.22 -7.38
C ILE A 28 6.46 -21.89 -7.18
N SER A 29 7.46 -21.52 -7.97
CA SER A 29 8.83 -21.99 -7.81
C SER A 29 9.47 -21.41 -6.53
N GLN A 30 10.49 -22.08 -5.99
CA GLN A 30 11.17 -21.58 -4.79
C GLN A 30 11.91 -20.26 -5.05
N GLU A 31 12.45 -20.08 -6.25
CA GLU A 31 13.13 -18.84 -6.65
C GLU A 31 12.15 -17.66 -6.75
N ALA A 32 10.98 -17.86 -7.37
CA ALA A 32 9.94 -16.84 -7.44
C ALA A 32 9.44 -16.47 -6.03
N LEU A 33 9.20 -17.48 -5.18
CA LEU A 33 8.78 -17.27 -3.80
C LEU A 33 9.80 -16.43 -3.01
N PHE A 34 11.09 -16.76 -3.15
CA PHE A 34 12.16 -16.03 -2.47
C PHE A 34 12.29 -14.59 -3.01
N LEU A 35 12.27 -14.41 -4.33
CA LEU A 35 12.34 -13.10 -4.97
C LEU A 35 11.17 -12.20 -4.55
N THR A 36 9.95 -12.72 -4.57
CA THR A 36 8.77 -12.00 -4.09
C THR A 36 8.92 -11.62 -2.62
N GLY A 37 9.38 -12.55 -1.76
CA GLY A 37 9.64 -12.25 -0.34
C GLY A 37 10.62 -11.10 -0.13
N LYS A 38 11.73 -11.06 -0.89
CA LYS A 38 12.70 -9.96 -0.86
C LYS A 38 12.14 -8.66 -1.43
N ALA A 39 11.40 -8.73 -2.53
CA ALA A 39 10.77 -7.56 -3.12
C ALA A 39 9.75 -6.94 -2.15
N THR A 40 8.95 -7.76 -1.45
CA THR A 40 8.02 -7.26 -0.42
C THR A 40 8.74 -6.61 0.75
N GLU A 41 9.89 -7.14 1.17
CA GLU A 41 10.71 -6.50 2.22
C GLU A 41 11.18 -5.10 1.79
N PHE A 42 11.73 -4.96 0.58
CA PHE A 42 12.13 -3.65 0.05
C PHE A 42 10.95 -2.73 -0.20
N PHE A 43 9.82 -3.26 -0.64
CA PHE A 43 8.59 -2.49 -0.83
C PHE A 43 8.13 -1.84 0.47
N VAL A 44 8.07 -2.59 1.58
CA VAL A 44 7.67 -2.04 2.89
C VAL A 44 8.66 -0.97 3.37
N GLN A 45 9.97 -1.21 3.20
CA GLN A 45 10.98 -0.22 3.55
C GLN A 45 10.85 1.06 2.71
N ASN A 46 10.63 0.92 1.40
CA ASN A 46 10.46 2.04 0.49
C ASN A 46 9.19 2.84 0.82
N LEU A 47 8.06 2.15 1.01
CA LEU A 47 6.79 2.79 1.36
C LEU A 47 6.93 3.60 2.66
N ALA A 48 7.54 3.01 3.70
CA ALA A 48 7.77 3.70 4.97
C ALA A 48 8.69 4.91 4.81
N ARG A 49 9.79 4.77 4.06
CA ARG A 49 10.77 5.85 3.84
C ARG A 49 10.17 7.01 3.04
N VAL A 50 9.51 6.73 1.92
CA VAL A 50 8.91 7.77 1.06
C VAL A 50 7.80 8.49 1.83
N SER A 51 6.96 7.75 2.55
CA SER A 51 5.91 8.35 3.37
C SER A 51 6.46 9.20 4.51
N LEU A 52 7.53 8.76 5.18
CA LEU A 52 8.16 9.55 6.24
C LEU A 52 8.85 10.82 5.70
N THR A 53 9.48 10.72 4.53
CA THR A 53 10.22 11.82 3.90
C THR A 53 9.29 12.92 3.38
N ASN A 54 8.13 12.53 2.85
CA ASN A 54 7.09 13.45 2.38
C ASN A 54 6.11 13.89 3.50
N GLY A 55 6.25 13.32 4.70
CA GLY A 55 5.42 13.65 5.85
C GLY A 55 5.75 15.01 6.45
N ARG A 56 4.76 15.62 7.11
CA ARG A 56 4.85 17.01 7.60
C ARG A 56 5.95 17.27 8.63
N ASP A 57 6.14 16.32 9.55
CA ASP A 57 7.04 16.51 10.70
C ASP A 57 8.40 15.80 10.54
N GLY A 58 8.56 14.93 9.52
CA GLY A 58 9.78 14.17 9.20
C GLY A 58 10.33 13.25 10.31
N LYS A 59 9.70 13.23 11.50
CA LYS A 59 10.16 12.50 12.70
C LYS A 59 9.33 11.26 13.01
N GLN A 60 8.06 11.26 12.63
CA GLN A 60 7.14 10.16 12.87
C GLN A 60 6.24 9.99 11.65
N LEU A 61 6.03 8.72 11.28
CA LEU A 61 5.13 8.36 10.19
C LEU A 61 3.69 8.33 10.70
N GLN A 62 2.80 9.12 10.08
CA GLN A 62 1.37 9.11 10.35
C GLN A 62 0.59 8.55 9.16
N TYR A 63 -0.66 8.16 9.38
CA TYR A 63 -1.55 7.68 8.32
C TYR A 63 -1.73 8.69 7.20
N GLY A 64 -1.83 9.98 7.54
CA GLY A 64 -1.99 11.06 6.55
C GLY A 64 -0.84 11.09 5.54
N ASP A 65 0.39 10.84 6.00
CA ASP A 65 1.58 10.83 5.13
C ASP A 65 1.55 9.65 4.15
N LEU A 66 1.12 8.46 4.63
CA LEU A 66 0.92 7.28 3.79
C LEU A 66 -0.16 7.51 2.73
N ALA A 67 -1.33 8.01 3.15
CA ALA A 67 -2.43 8.29 2.24
C ALA A 67 -2.04 9.32 1.18
N GLU A 68 -1.29 10.36 1.56
CA GLU A 68 -0.86 11.39 0.62
C GLU A 68 0.11 10.84 -0.43
N VAL A 69 1.12 10.08 -0.01
CA VAL A 69 2.08 9.45 -0.91
C VAL A 69 1.41 8.46 -1.86
N VAL A 70 0.49 7.61 -1.36
CA VAL A 70 -0.26 6.66 -2.20
C VAL A 70 -1.12 7.37 -3.26
N ASN A 71 -1.65 8.56 -2.95
CA ASN A 71 -2.49 9.31 -3.88
C ASN A 71 -1.69 10.20 -4.85
N THR A 72 -0.39 10.35 -4.63
CA THR A 72 0.48 11.22 -5.45
C THR A 72 1.47 10.43 -6.30
N GLU A 73 1.98 9.31 -5.80
CA GLU A 73 2.96 8.48 -6.48
C GLU A 73 2.28 7.44 -7.38
N GLU A 74 2.48 7.53 -8.70
CA GLU A 74 1.90 6.62 -9.70
C GLU A 74 2.24 5.14 -9.40
N THR A 75 3.47 4.88 -8.97
CA THR A 75 3.93 3.52 -8.63
C THR A 75 3.23 2.91 -7.41
N LEU A 76 2.52 3.71 -6.62
CA LEU A 76 1.77 3.28 -5.44
C LEU A 76 0.25 3.34 -5.64
N GLN A 77 -0.22 3.68 -6.84
CA GLN A 77 -1.65 3.84 -7.14
C GLN A 77 -2.48 2.58 -6.84
N PHE A 78 -1.89 1.39 -6.95
CA PHE A 78 -2.54 0.13 -6.61
C PHE A 78 -2.99 0.02 -5.13
N LEU A 79 -2.53 0.93 -4.26
CA LEU A 79 -2.91 1.00 -2.85
C LEU A 79 -4.04 1.98 -2.57
N GLN A 80 -4.55 2.76 -3.53
CA GLN A 80 -5.52 3.83 -3.27
C GLN A 80 -6.80 3.33 -2.58
N ASP A 81 -7.30 2.17 -3.00
CA ASP A 81 -8.50 1.56 -2.40
C ASP A 81 -8.22 0.96 -1.01
N ILE A 82 -6.96 0.69 -0.69
CA ILE A 82 -6.53 0.09 0.57
C ILE A 82 -6.15 1.17 1.60
N ILE A 83 -5.60 2.29 1.13
CA ILE A 83 -5.12 3.41 1.94
C ILE A 83 -5.73 4.73 1.38
N PRO A 84 -7.04 4.93 1.54
CA PRO A 84 -7.71 6.12 1.02
C PRO A 84 -7.37 7.37 1.85
N ARG A 85 -7.45 8.55 1.22
CA ARG A 85 -7.47 9.83 1.94
C ARG A 85 -8.75 9.90 2.78
N LYS A 86 -8.61 10.32 4.05
CA LYS A 86 -9.76 10.50 4.94
C LYS A 86 -10.50 11.78 4.57
N ILE A 87 -11.81 11.66 4.39
CA ILE A 87 -12.74 12.77 4.26
C ILE A 87 -13.64 12.81 5.49
N LYS A 88 -14.02 14.00 5.97
CA LYS A 88 -15.02 14.08 7.03
C LYS A 88 -16.40 13.86 6.41
N ALA A 89 -17.33 13.36 7.23
CA ALA A 89 -18.71 13.20 6.79
C ALA A 89 -19.34 14.53 6.35
N SER A 90 -19.05 15.63 7.06
CA SER A 90 -19.47 16.99 6.67
C SER A 90 -19.06 17.32 5.24
N ASP A 91 -17.77 17.15 4.96
CA ASP A 91 -17.17 17.51 3.67
C ASP A 91 -17.74 16.62 2.56
N TYR A 92 -18.01 15.34 2.87
CA TYR A 92 -18.66 14.42 1.94
C TYR A 92 -20.10 14.82 1.60
N PHE A 93 -20.89 15.25 2.59
CA PHE A 93 -22.25 15.74 2.35
C PHE A 93 -22.27 17.04 1.54
N GLU A 94 -21.29 17.92 1.74
CA GLU A 94 -21.12 19.12 0.92
C GLU A 94 -20.82 18.75 -0.54
N ILE A 95 -19.87 17.84 -0.78
CA ILE A 95 -19.55 17.35 -2.13
C ILE A 95 -20.77 16.72 -2.82
N LEU A 96 -21.56 15.91 -2.10
CA LEU A 96 -22.77 15.32 -2.66
C LEU A 96 -23.81 16.38 -3.08
N LYS A 97 -23.97 17.41 -2.25
CA LYS A 97 -24.91 18.49 -2.53
C LYS A 97 -24.48 19.31 -3.75
N GLU A 98 -23.19 19.62 -3.86
CA GLU A 98 -22.63 20.32 -5.04
C GLU A 98 -22.83 19.49 -6.32
N MET A 99 -22.61 18.17 -6.27
CA MET A 99 -22.84 17.27 -7.41
C MET A 99 -24.31 17.19 -7.86
N GLU A 100 -25.26 17.31 -6.93
CA GLU A 100 -26.70 17.37 -7.24
C GLU A 100 -27.06 18.72 -7.87
N GLU A 101 -26.53 19.83 -7.36
CA GLU A 101 -26.77 21.18 -7.88
C GLU A 101 -26.17 21.36 -9.30
N ASP A 102 -24.96 20.85 -9.56
CA ASP A 102 -24.32 20.90 -10.89
C ASP A 102 -25.02 19.98 -11.93
N GLY A 103 -25.70 18.93 -11.46
CA GLY A 103 -26.42 17.98 -12.32
C GLY A 103 -27.79 18.48 -12.81
N ASP A 104 -28.42 19.40 -12.07
CA ASP A 104 -29.71 20.01 -12.40
C ASP A 104 -29.56 21.28 -13.29
N GLU A 105 -28.34 21.73 -13.58
CA GLU A 105 -28.06 22.85 -14.51
C GLU A 105 -28.00 22.44 -16.01
N CYS A 106 -28.41 21.22 -16.38
CA CYS A 106 -28.54 20.74 -17.77
C CYS A 106 -29.98 20.58 -18.25
#